data_AF-U2MG52-F1
#
_entry.id   AF-U2MG52-F1
#
_cell.length_a   1.000
_cell.length_b   1.000
_cell.length_c   1.000
_cell.angle_alpha   90.00
_cell.angle_beta   90.00
_cell.angle_gamma   90.00
#
_symmetry.space_group_name_H-M   'P 1'
#
loop_
_entity.id
_entity.type
_entity.pdbx_description
1 polymer ?
#
loop_
_entity_poly.entity_id
_entity_poly.type
_entity_poly.pdbx_seq_one_letter_code
_entity_poly.pdbx_strand_id
1 'polypeptide(L)'
;MSCKILNMGKWRKHKRMYRIFRLTIVFAALMLISCGEVQNEYTTDVSYFVFDNSVHQDQTLAGAMNPNAPGVFCFISQSMKSGVVRLLFQNNQGLESSVIANAKDLKRPLRLGYNNGIIVGYGNLDYPAIFYAYDKECPNCFDPDAVPVQSKPLTMMSNGIARCNVCRREYNLNADGSITKGDAGKKMIRYRAQTTGALGQIVVN
;
A
#
# COMPACT_ATOMS: atom_id res chain seq x y z
N MET A 1 -45.09 -58.57 -42.55
CA MET A 1 -44.54 -58.81 -41.19
C MET A 1 -43.73 -57.58 -40.80
N SER A 2 -44.38 -56.57 -40.21
CA SER A 2 -43.75 -55.35 -39.68
C SER A 2 -43.24 -55.61 -38.27
N CYS A 3 -42.01 -55.23 -37.93
CA CYS A 3 -41.64 -54.61 -36.64
C CYS A 3 -40.12 -54.34 -36.56
N LYS A 4 -39.74 -53.31 -35.78
CA LYS A 4 -38.40 -52.93 -35.28
C LYS A 4 -37.57 -51.92 -36.08
N ILE A 5 -38.07 -50.70 -36.27
CA ILE A 5 -37.20 -49.51 -36.31
C ILE A 5 -37.87 -48.41 -35.48
N LEU A 6 -37.69 -48.40 -34.16
CA LEU A 6 -38.01 -47.25 -33.30
C LEU A 6 -37.56 -47.52 -31.84
N ASN A 7 -36.25 -47.42 -31.54
CA ASN A 7 -35.83 -47.06 -30.16
C ASN A 7 -34.34 -46.71 -29.92
N MET A 8 -33.49 -46.52 -30.94
CA MET A 8 -32.07 -46.18 -30.70
C MET A 8 -31.77 -44.67 -30.61
N GLY A 9 -32.67 -43.80 -31.10
CA GLY A 9 -32.45 -42.34 -31.13
C GLY A 9 -32.65 -41.61 -29.79
N LYS A 10 -33.53 -42.11 -28.91
CA LYS A 10 -33.83 -41.49 -27.60
C LYS A 10 -32.71 -41.70 -26.59
N TRP A 11 -32.10 -42.89 -26.56
CA TRP A 11 -31.00 -43.24 -25.64
C TRP A 11 -29.71 -42.43 -25.88
N ARG A 12 -29.40 -42.09 -27.13
CA ARG A 12 -28.22 -41.29 -27.51
C ARG A 12 -28.36 -39.82 -27.11
N LYS A 13 -29.59 -39.27 -27.15
CA LYS A 13 -29.90 -37.90 -26.71
C LYS A 13 -29.83 -37.76 -25.19
N HIS A 14 -30.34 -38.74 -24.42
CA HIS A 14 -30.23 -38.75 -22.95
C HIS A 14 -28.78 -38.78 -22.46
N LYS A 15 -27.91 -39.61 -23.06
CA LYS A 15 -26.48 -39.65 -22.71
C LYS A 15 -25.75 -38.35 -23.02
N ARG A 16 -26.10 -37.66 -24.11
CA ARG A 16 -25.54 -36.35 -24.50
C ARG A 16 -26.01 -35.24 -23.57
N MET A 17 -27.30 -35.25 -23.20
CA MET A 17 -27.90 -34.30 -22.25
C MET A 17 -27.34 -34.47 -20.83
N TYR A 18 -27.13 -35.71 -20.38
CA TYR A 18 -26.51 -36.01 -19.08
C TYR A 18 -25.02 -35.67 -19.05
N ARG A 19 -24.30 -35.81 -20.17
CA ARG A 19 -22.91 -35.34 -20.32
C ARG A 19 -22.81 -33.81 -20.26
N ILE A 20 -23.71 -33.10 -20.95
CA ILE A 20 -23.78 -31.63 -20.92
C ILE A 20 -24.10 -31.18 -19.50
N PHE A 21 -25.11 -31.76 -18.86
CA PHE A 21 -25.49 -31.44 -17.47
C PHE A 21 -24.36 -31.67 -16.46
N ARG A 22 -23.59 -32.77 -16.59
CA ARG A 22 -22.38 -33.00 -15.78
C ARG A 22 -21.31 -31.93 -16.02
N LEU A 23 -21.09 -31.53 -17.27
CA LEU A 23 -20.15 -30.45 -17.60
C LEU A 23 -20.58 -29.11 -17.02
N THR A 24 -21.88 -28.77 -17.06
CA THR A 24 -22.38 -27.53 -16.46
C THR A 24 -22.24 -27.51 -14.94
N ILE A 25 -22.45 -28.66 -14.27
CA ILE A 25 -22.26 -28.77 -12.80
C ILE A 25 -20.79 -28.59 -12.42
N VAL A 26 -19.86 -29.18 -13.18
CA VAL A 26 -18.41 -29.00 -12.94
C VAL A 26 -17.99 -27.55 -13.17
N PHE A 27 -18.51 -26.90 -14.22
CA PHE A 27 -18.24 -25.49 -14.50
C PHE A 27 -18.81 -24.56 -13.42
N ALA A 28 -20.02 -24.86 -12.91
CA ALA A 28 -20.63 -24.11 -11.81
C ALA A 28 -19.88 -24.31 -10.48
N ALA A 29 -19.36 -25.51 -10.22
CA ALA A 29 -18.56 -25.81 -9.04
C ALA A 29 -17.20 -25.08 -9.05
N LEU A 30 -16.59 -24.91 -10.23
CA LEU A 30 -15.34 -24.13 -10.40
C LEU A 30 -15.52 -22.63 -10.13
N MET A 31 -16.71 -22.08 -10.38
CA MET A 31 -17.01 -20.66 -10.11
C MET A 31 -17.10 -20.34 -8.61
N LEU A 32 -17.39 -21.33 -7.76
CA LEU A 32 -17.52 -21.16 -6.30
C LEU A 32 -16.16 -21.08 -5.57
N ILE A 33 -15.04 -21.32 -6.26
CA ILE A 33 -13.69 -21.33 -5.65
C ILE A 33 -13.02 -19.94 -5.77
N SER A 34 -13.62 -18.95 -6.43
CA SER A 34 -13.01 -17.62 -6.62
C SER A 34 -13.11 -16.65 -5.44
N CYS A 35 -13.38 -17.16 -4.23
CA CYS A 35 -13.32 -16.35 -3.01
C CYS A 35 -11.85 -16.16 -2.59
N GLY A 36 -11.13 -15.31 -3.32
CA GLY A 36 -9.83 -14.82 -2.88
C GLY A 36 -10.01 -13.93 -1.63
N GLU A 37 -9.02 -13.92 -0.75
CA GLU A 37 -8.98 -12.96 0.35
C GLU A 37 -9.02 -11.54 -0.24
N VAL A 38 -10.08 -10.79 0.05
CA VAL A 38 -10.16 -9.37 -0.28
C VAL A 38 -9.15 -8.65 0.60
N GLN A 39 -7.92 -8.49 0.10
CA GLN A 39 -6.94 -7.63 0.75
C GLN A 39 -7.40 -6.19 0.57
N ASN A 40 -7.80 -5.55 1.67
CA ASN A 40 -8.10 -4.12 1.66
C ASN A 40 -6.88 -3.37 1.13
N GLU A 41 -7.11 -2.50 0.14
CA GLU A 41 -6.06 -1.67 -0.46
C GLU A 41 -5.43 -0.73 0.56
N TYR A 42 -6.17 -0.37 1.62
CA TYR A 42 -5.77 0.57 2.65
C TYR A 42 -5.97 0.01 4.06
N THR A 43 -5.03 0.30 4.96
CA THR A 43 -5.12 0.00 6.40
C THR A 43 -5.40 1.30 7.16
N THR A 44 -6.27 1.30 8.17
CA THR A 44 -6.66 2.53 8.90
C THR A 44 -6.21 2.60 10.36
N ASP A 45 -5.92 1.47 11.00
CA ASP A 45 -5.85 1.45 12.48
C ASP A 45 -4.51 1.90 13.05
N VAL A 46 -3.46 1.87 12.23
CA VAL A 46 -2.07 2.12 12.66
C VAL A 46 -1.54 3.49 12.26
N SER A 47 -2.26 4.23 11.42
CA SER A 47 -1.85 5.54 10.94
C SER A 47 -2.97 6.56 11.13
N TYR A 48 -2.62 7.66 11.80
CA TYR A 48 -3.45 8.86 11.90
C TYR A 48 -2.50 10.02 12.14
N PHE A 49 -2.26 10.79 11.08
CA PHE A 49 -1.32 11.89 11.09
C PHE A 49 -1.90 13.10 10.38
N VAL A 50 -1.97 14.21 11.09
CA VAL A 50 -2.40 15.51 10.55
C VAL A 50 -1.34 16.52 10.90
N PHE A 51 -0.70 17.09 9.89
CA PHE A 51 0.39 18.05 10.07
C PHE A 51 0.21 19.24 9.13
N ASP A 52 0.42 20.43 9.66
CA ASP A 52 0.24 21.68 8.93
C ASP A 52 1.62 22.28 8.60
N ASN A 53 2.10 22.02 7.39
CA ASN A 53 3.39 22.49 6.94
C ASN A 53 3.41 24.00 6.69
N SER A 54 2.26 24.69 6.69
CA SER A 54 2.21 26.15 6.60
C SER A 54 2.83 26.83 7.82
N VAL A 55 2.91 26.12 8.95
CA VAL A 55 3.45 26.64 10.21
C VAL A 55 4.96 26.46 10.30
N HIS A 56 5.47 25.32 9.82
CA HIS A 56 6.88 24.95 9.92
C HIS A 56 7.67 25.31 8.66
N GLN A 57 7.01 25.42 7.51
CA GLN A 57 7.59 25.73 6.20
C GLN A 57 8.75 24.79 5.81
N ASP A 58 8.63 23.51 6.19
CA ASP A 58 9.68 22.52 5.98
C ASP A 58 9.80 22.16 4.50
N GLN A 59 10.96 22.43 3.90
CA GLN A 59 11.20 22.26 2.47
C GLN A 59 11.37 20.78 2.07
N THR A 60 11.88 19.94 2.97
CA THR A 60 12.06 18.50 2.72
C THR A 60 10.70 17.83 2.50
N LEU A 61 9.75 18.11 3.39
CA LEU A 61 8.37 17.65 3.28
C LEU A 61 7.63 18.34 2.12
N ALA A 62 7.84 19.65 1.94
CA ALA A 62 7.18 20.41 0.88
C ALA A 62 7.46 19.84 -0.52
N GLY A 63 8.68 19.33 -0.75
CA GLY A 63 9.03 18.66 -2.01
C GLY A 63 8.13 17.47 -2.33
N ALA A 64 7.81 16.63 -1.33
CA ALA A 64 6.95 15.47 -1.53
C ALA A 64 5.45 15.83 -1.64
N MET A 65 5.04 16.97 -1.08
CA MET A 65 3.67 17.49 -1.12
C MET A 65 3.38 18.35 -2.36
N ASN A 66 4.32 18.47 -3.31
CA ASN A 66 4.15 19.27 -4.53
C ASN A 66 3.67 18.41 -5.72
N PRO A 67 2.41 18.57 -6.20
CA PRO A 67 1.90 17.80 -7.33
C PRO A 67 2.60 18.10 -8.67
N ASN A 68 3.29 19.24 -8.77
CA ASN A 68 4.05 19.63 -9.96
C ASN A 68 5.47 19.04 -9.99
N ALA A 69 5.89 18.37 -8.92
CA ALA A 69 7.17 17.68 -8.83
C ALA A 69 6.99 16.22 -8.38
N PRO A 70 6.22 15.40 -9.14
CA PRO A 70 5.98 14.01 -8.77
C PRO A 70 7.26 13.18 -8.83
N GLY A 71 7.31 12.08 -8.08
CA GLY A 71 8.48 11.22 -7.91
C GLY A 71 9.37 11.62 -6.73
N VAL A 72 9.04 12.71 -6.03
CA VAL A 72 9.67 13.07 -4.75
C VAL A 72 8.86 12.45 -3.61
N PHE A 73 9.54 11.62 -2.81
CA PHE A 73 8.97 10.96 -1.64
C PHE A 73 9.71 11.39 -0.38
N CYS A 74 8.97 11.58 0.70
CA CYS A 74 9.50 11.93 2.01
C CYS A 74 9.17 10.81 3.01
N PHE A 75 10.20 10.29 3.66
CA PHE A 75 10.09 9.51 4.86
C PHE A 75 9.81 10.46 6.04
N ILE A 76 8.73 10.19 6.77
CA ILE A 76 8.33 10.92 7.96
C ILE A 76 8.44 9.97 9.14
N SER A 77 9.18 10.35 10.18
CA SER A 77 9.22 9.57 11.42
C SER A 77 9.11 10.45 12.66
N GLN A 78 8.61 9.87 13.74
CA GLN A 78 8.54 10.52 15.04
C GLN A 78 9.63 9.98 15.96
N SER A 79 10.28 10.89 16.68
CA SER A 79 11.20 10.55 17.76
C SER A 79 10.91 11.37 19.01
N MET A 80 11.17 10.80 20.18
CA MET A 80 11.15 11.49 21.46
C MET A 80 12.58 11.68 21.93
N LYS A 81 13.01 12.93 22.09
CA LYS A 81 14.34 13.27 22.64
C LYS A 81 14.17 14.26 23.77
N SER A 82 14.64 13.90 24.97
CA SER A 82 14.56 14.74 26.17
C SER A 82 13.14 15.26 26.48
N GLY A 83 12.13 14.40 26.32
CA GLY A 83 10.72 14.75 26.57
C GLY A 83 10.02 15.55 25.46
N VAL A 84 10.73 15.89 24.38
CA VAL A 84 10.18 16.67 23.27
C VAL A 84 9.92 15.76 22.07
N VAL A 85 8.71 15.84 21.52
CA VAL A 85 8.32 15.18 20.27
C VAL A 85 8.98 15.90 19.10
N ARG A 86 9.72 15.16 18.27
CA ARG A 86 10.30 15.65 17.02
C ARG A 86 9.79 14.84 15.83
N LEU A 87 9.46 15.53 14.76
CA LEU A 87 9.22 14.92 13.46
C LEU A 87 10.49 15.06 12.62
N LEU A 88 10.90 13.96 12.02
CA LEU A 88 12.08 13.84 11.17
C LEU A 88 11.60 13.61 9.74
N PHE A 89 12.16 14.38 8.81
CA PHE A 89 11.85 14.32 7.39
C PHE A 89 13.11 13.98 6.63
N GLN A 90 13.04 13.01 5.74
CA GLN A 90 14.13 12.64 4.83
C GLN A 90 13.53 12.34 3.47
N ASN A 91 13.91 13.07 2.43
CA ASN A 91 13.39 12.80 1.09
C ASN A 91 14.34 11.95 0.24
N ASN A 92 13.81 11.37 -0.82
CA ASN A 92 14.59 10.56 -1.76
C ASN A 92 15.57 11.38 -2.63
N GLN A 93 15.62 12.70 -2.47
CA GLN A 93 16.59 13.59 -3.12
C GLN A 93 17.78 13.94 -2.23
N GLY A 94 17.83 13.39 -1.00
CA GLY A 94 18.94 13.59 -0.07
C GLY A 94 18.80 14.80 0.84
N LEU A 95 17.62 15.44 0.89
CA LEU A 95 17.33 16.46 1.90
C LEU A 95 16.87 15.79 3.19
N GLU A 96 17.34 16.32 4.31
CA GLU A 96 16.92 15.91 5.65
C GLU A 96 16.65 17.14 6.51
N SER A 97 15.60 17.07 7.32
CA SER A 97 15.24 18.13 8.27
C SER A 97 14.51 17.55 9.48
N SER A 98 14.39 18.37 10.52
CA SER A 98 13.66 18.00 11.72
C SER A 98 12.93 19.20 12.29
N VAL A 99 11.71 18.97 12.79
CA VAL A 99 10.92 19.99 13.47
C VAL A 99 10.52 19.53 14.86
N ILE A 100 10.43 20.47 15.79
CA ILE A 100 9.85 20.21 17.11
C ILE A 100 8.34 20.35 16.98
N ALA A 101 7.59 19.32 17.36
CA ALA A 101 6.14 19.36 17.30
C ALA A 101 5.62 20.43 18.28
N ASN A 102 4.85 21.37 17.75
CA ASN A 102 4.30 22.47 18.52
C ASN A 102 2.94 22.08 19.14
N ALA A 103 2.34 22.99 19.90
CA ALA A 103 1.06 22.74 20.55
C ALA A 103 -0.10 22.44 19.58
N LYS A 104 -0.04 22.92 18.32
CA LYS A 104 -1.04 22.65 17.27
C LYS A 104 -0.89 21.24 16.71
N ASP A 105 0.33 20.79 16.50
CA ASP A 105 0.64 19.43 16.03
C ASP A 105 0.17 18.38 17.04
N LEU A 106 0.36 18.67 18.34
CA LEU A 106 0.04 17.77 19.44
C LEU A 106 -1.44 17.77 19.84
N LYS A 107 -2.31 18.56 19.19
CA LYS A 107 -3.77 18.51 19.43
C LYS A 107 -4.40 17.21 18.96
N ARG A 108 -3.71 16.45 18.11
CA ARG A 108 -4.18 15.20 17.51
C ARG A 108 -3.15 14.10 17.78
N PRO A 109 -3.57 12.82 17.83
CA PRO A 109 -2.63 11.72 17.88
C PRO A 109 -1.66 11.78 16.70
N LEU A 110 -0.37 11.59 16.97
CA LEU A 110 0.67 11.40 15.97
C LEU A 110 0.93 9.90 15.85
N ARG A 111 0.21 9.22 14.96
CA ARG A 111 0.40 7.79 14.68
C ARG A 111 0.93 7.67 13.25
N LEU A 112 2.19 7.30 13.11
CA LEU A 112 2.87 7.19 11.82
C LEU A 112 3.09 5.72 11.48
N GLY A 113 2.03 4.97 11.19
CA GLY A 113 2.14 3.56 10.86
C GLY A 113 2.88 2.72 11.92
N TYR A 114 3.42 1.58 11.50
CA TYR A 114 4.22 0.73 12.36
C TYR A 114 5.59 1.36 12.68
N ASN A 115 5.99 1.21 13.94
CA ASN A 115 7.23 1.76 14.49
C ASN A 115 7.45 3.26 14.21
N ASN A 116 6.36 4.04 14.13
CA ASN A 116 6.36 5.50 14.01
C ASN A 116 7.10 6.04 12.77
N GLY A 117 6.93 5.43 11.60
CA GLY A 117 7.21 6.15 10.36
C GLY A 117 6.42 5.69 9.13
N ILE A 118 6.28 6.62 8.19
CA ILE A 118 5.57 6.45 6.93
C ILE A 118 6.39 7.07 5.80
N ILE A 119 6.06 6.72 4.56
CA ILE A 119 6.60 7.32 3.34
C ILE A 119 5.45 7.98 2.60
N VAL A 120 5.57 9.26 2.21
CA VAL A 120 4.54 9.99 1.49
C VAL A 120 5.10 10.69 0.24
N GLY A 121 4.29 10.89 -0.79
CA GLY A 121 4.70 11.63 -1.98
C GLY A 121 3.77 11.44 -3.16
N TYR A 122 3.88 12.31 -4.16
CA TYR A 122 3.18 12.16 -5.43
C TYR A 122 3.88 11.13 -6.32
N GLY A 123 3.16 10.12 -6.81
CA GLY A 123 3.66 9.20 -7.83
C GLY A 123 3.75 9.87 -9.20
N ASN A 124 4.71 9.45 -10.02
CA ASN A 124 4.97 10.05 -11.34
C ASN A 124 4.42 9.25 -12.54
N LEU A 125 3.60 8.22 -12.29
CA LEU A 125 3.04 7.35 -13.33
C LEU A 125 1.59 7.68 -13.71
N ASP A 126 0.89 8.46 -12.90
CA ASP A 126 -0.52 8.82 -13.08
C ASP A 126 -0.70 10.30 -13.46
N TYR A 127 -1.74 10.60 -14.26
CA TYR A 127 -2.17 11.98 -14.57
C TYR A 127 -3.69 12.13 -14.37
N PRO A 128 -4.15 12.93 -13.38
CA PRO A 128 -3.36 13.74 -12.45
C PRO A 128 -2.53 12.89 -11.48
N ALA A 129 -1.42 13.45 -10.98
CA ALA A 129 -0.53 12.75 -10.05
C ALA A 129 -1.28 12.36 -8.77
N ILE A 130 -1.10 11.11 -8.32
CA ILE A 130 -1.74 10.56 -7.13
C ILE A 130 -0.80 10.73 -5.92
N PHE A 131 -1.33 11.25 -4.81
CA PHE A 131 -0.61 11.35 -3.55
C PHE A 131 -0.71 10.02 -2.79
N TYR A 132 0.44 9.37 -2.60
CA TYR A 132 0.51 8.09 -1.91
C TYR A 132 1.06 8.26 -0.49
N ALA A 133 0.63 7.38 0.40
CA ALA A 133 1.22 7.16 1.71
C ALA A 133 1.38 5.65 1.97
N TYR A 134 2.54 5.27 2.46
CA TYR A 134 2.93 3.89 2.73
C TYR A 134 3.50 3.74 4.13
N ASP A 135 3.39 2.54 4.70
CA ASP A 135 4.16 2.17 5.88
C ASP A 135 5.66 2.09 5.53
N LYS A 136 6.53 2.43 6.49
CA LYS A 136 7.97 2.29 6.32
C LYS A 136 8.45 0.85 6.40
N GLU A 137 7.72 -0.01 7.08
CA GLU A 137 8.09 -1.37 7.40
C GLU A 137 7.85 -2.29 6.20
N CYS A 138 8.79 -3.19 5.95
CA CYS A 138 8.63 -4.15 4.87
C CYS A 138 7.47 -5.12 5.19
N PRO A 139 6.40 -5.17 4.38
CA PRO A 139 5.21 -6.00 4.65
C PRO A 139 5.49 -7.51 4.61
N ASN A 140 6.62 -7.90 4.02
CA ASN A 140 7.05 -9.29 3.89
C ASN A 140 8.09 -9.72 4.94
N CYS A 141 8.56 -8.80 5.79
CA CYS A 141 9.58 -9.11 6.81
C CYS A 141 9.23 -8.61 8.20
N PHE A 142 8.49 -7.52 8.29
CA PHE A 142 8.02 -6.99 9.56
C PHE A 142 6.82 -7.80 10.03
N ASP A 143 6.87 -8.19 11.30
CA ASP A 143 5.80 -8.88 12.00
C ASP A 143 5.48 -8.06 13.26
N PRO A 144 4.31 -7.40 13.33
CA PRO A 144 3.92 -6.62 14.50
C PRO A 144 3.64 -7.48 15.73
N ASP A 145 3.40 -8.78 15.56
CA ASP A 145 3.04 -9.71 16.64
C ASP A 145 4.25 -10.53 17.13
N ALA A 146 5.42 -10.38 16.49
CA ALA A 146 6.64 -11.06 16.91
C ALA A 146 7.11 -10.59 18.29
N VAL A 147 7.68 -11.51 19.08
CA VAL A 147 8.25 -11.21 20.41
C VAL A 147 9.73 -11.60 20.44
N PRO A 148 10.67 -10.64 20.52
CA PRO A 148 10.47 -9.19 20.48
C PRO A 148 10.14 -8.67 19.07
N VAL A 149 9.35 -7.59 18.98
CA VAL A 149 9.05 -6.91 17.72
C VAL A 149 10.35 -6.32 17.16
N GLN A 150 10.65 -6.61 15.90
CA GLN A 150 11.85 -6.10 15.22
C GLN A 150 11.48 -5.26 14.01
N SER A 151 11.86 -3.99 14.01
CA SER A 151 11.73 -3.11 12.85
C SER A 151 12.54 -3.63 11.66
N LYS A 152 11.96 -3.56 10.47
CA LYS A 152 12.48 -3.94 9.14
C LYS A 152 12.22 -2.79 8.15
N PRO A 153 12.77 -1.58 8.40
CA PRO A 153 12.43 -0.40 7.64
C PRO A 153 12.95 -0.50 6.21
N LEU A 154 12.17 0.02 5.28
CA LEU A 154 12.52 0.19 3.89
C LEU A 154 13.44 1.40 3.73
N THR A 155 14.41 1.29 2.83
CA THR A 155 15.30 2.39 2.44
C THR A 155 14.79 2.98 1.13
N MET A 156 14.54 4.29 1.09
CA MET A 156 14.17 4.96 -0.14
C MET A 156 15.39 5.18 -1.04
N MET A 157 15.23 4.89 -2.33
CA MET A 157 16.18 5.18 -3.39
C MET A 157 15.72 6.41 -4.17
N SER A 158 16.67 7.09 -4.82
CA SER A 158 16.43 8.36 -5.52
C SER A 158 15.46 8.28 -6.71
N ASN A 159 15.24 7.08 -7.26
CA ASN A 159 14.33 6.83 -8.38
C ASN A 159 12.88 6.53 -7.96
N GLY A 160 12.51 6.76 -6.70
CA GLY A 160 11.15 6.46 -6.20
C GLY A 160 10.92 4.95 -6.01
N ILE A 161 11.98 4.22 -5.65
CA ILE A 161 11.92 2.83 -5.22
C ILE A 161 12.19 2.74 -3.73
N ALA A 162 11.42 1.93 -3.02
CA ALA A 162 11.71 1.55 -1.64
C ALA A 162 12.30 0.14 -1.59
N ARG A 163 13.39 -0.06 -0.86
CA ARG A 163 14.10 -1.34 -0.80
C ARG A 163 14.14 -1.92 0.61
N CYS A 164 13.81 -3.19 0.74
CA CYS A 164 14.02 -3.91 2.00
C CYS A 164 15.46 -4.42 2.10
N ASN A 165 16.16 -4.11 3.20
CA ASN A 165 17.51 -4.62 3.44
C ASN A 165 17.56 -6.09 3.84
N VAL A 166 16.43 -6.67 4.26
CA VAL A 166 16.34 -8.08 4.70
C VAL A 166 16.02 -9.01 3.53
N CYS A 167 14.85 -8.87 2.90
CA CYS A 167 14.46 -9.74 1.78
C CYS A 167 14.87 -9.22 0.41
N ARG A 168 15.54 -8.06 0.33
CA ARG A 168 16.05 -7.45 -0.91
C ARG A 168 14.99 -7.08 -1.96
N ARG A 169 13.70 -7.19 -1.63
CA ARG A 169 12.60 -6.71 -2.47
C ARG A 169 12.70 -5.20 -2.70
N GLU A 170 12.38 -4.80 -3.91
CA GLU A 170 12.23 -3.40 -4.32
C GLU A 170 10.76 -3.15 -4.66
N TYR A 171 10.22 -2.04 -4.16
CA TYR A 171 8.84 -1.64 -4.29
C TYR A 171 8.75 -0.31 -5.03
N ASN A 172 7.80 -0.18 -5.96
CA ASN A 172 7.58 1.05 -6.70
C ASN A 172 6.72 2.03 -5.91
N LEU A 173 7.31 3.12 -5.43
CA LEU A 173 6.55 4.19 -4.77
C LEU A 173 5.73 5.00 -5.77
N ASN A 174 6.10 5.00 -7.05
CA ASN A 174 5.38 5.72 -8.10
C ASN A 174 4.11 5.01 -8.59
N ALA A 175 3.95 3.72 -8.27
CA ALA A 175 2.75 2.94 -8.60
C ALA A 175 2.44 1.95 -7.49
N ASP A 176 1.43 2.30 -6.68
CA ASP A 176 0.72 1.45 -5.71
C ASP A 176 1.54 0.62 -4.71
N GLY A 177 2.86 0.81 -4.63
CA GLY A 177 3.73 0.03 -3.75
C GLY A 177 3.96 -1.42 -4.23
N SER A 178 3.80 -1.67 -5.53
CA SER A 178 4.03 -2.99 -6.16
C SER A 178 5.51 -3.42 -6.11
N ILE A 179 5.74 -4.74 -6.02
CA ILE A 179 7.10 -5.31 -6.08
C ILE A 179 7.60 -5.23 -7.52
N THR A 180 8.74 -4.57 -7.74
CA THR A 180 9.42 -4.48 -9.03
C THR A 180 10.60 -5.43 -9.15
N LYS A 181 11.14 -5.91 -8.01
CA LYS A 181 12.24 -6.86 -7.96
C LYS A 181 12.21 -7.68 -6.69
N GLY A 182 12.66 -8.94 -6.80
CA GLY A 182 12.64 -9.93 -5.73
C GLY A 182 11.45 -10.89 -5.87
N ASP A 183 11.29 -11.78 -4.90
CA ASP A 183 10.23 -12.77 -4.93
C ASP A 183 8.85 -12.12 -4.83
N ALA A 184 7.83 -12.80 -5.38
CA ALA A 184 6.43 -12.43 -5.17
C ALA A 184 6.11 -12.34 -3.67
N GLY A 185 5.12 -11.51 -3.32
CA GLY A 185 4.75 -11.25 -1.94
C GLY A 185 3.73 -10.12 -1.82
N LYS A 186 3.54 -9.65 -0.59
CA LYS A 186 2.64 -8.54 -0.27
C LYS A 186 3.18 -7.24 -0.86
N LYS A 187 2.31 -6.42 -1.45
CA LYS A 187 2.61 -5.01 -1.78
C LYS A 187 2.81 -4.20 -0.50
N MET A 188 3.38 -3.00 -0.61
CA MET A 188 3.50 -2.08 0.54
C MET A 188 2.13 -1.80 1.16
N ILE A 189 2.09 -1.73 2.50
CA ILE A 189 0.90 -1.31 3.23
C ILE A 189 0.65 0.17 2.89
N ARG A 190 -0.59 0.49 2.49
CA ARG A 190 -0.98 1.84 2.10
C ARG A 190 -1.93 2.46 3.10
N TYR A 191 -1.80 3.77 3.22
CA TYR A 191 -2.71 4.63 3.96
C TYR A 191 -3.46 5.54 3.00
N ARG A 192 -4.65 5.95 3.40
CA ARG A 192 -5.35 7.03 2.71
C ARG A 192 -4.61 8.31 3.04
N ALA A 193 -4.33 9.11 2.02
CA ALA A 193 -3.61 10.35 2.22
C ALA A 193 -4.10 11.43 1.27
N GLN A 194 -4.05 12.66 1.75
CA GLN A 194 -4.34 13.86 1.00
C GLN A 194 -3.49 15.01 1.50
N THR A 195 -3.22 15.96 0.62
CA THR A 195 -2.49 17.18 0.93
C THR A 195 -3.15 18.38 0.26
N THR A 196 -3.09 19.54 0.91
CA THR A 196 -3.54 20.81 0.31
C THR A 196 -2.41 21.57 -0.40
N GLY A 197 -1.26 20.92 -0.62
CA GLY A 197 -0.11 21.46 -1.38
C GLY A 197 1.17 21.54 -0.56
N ALA A 198 2.28 21.96 -1.18
CA ALA A 198 3.64 21.91 -0.63
C ALA A 198 3.79 22.54 0.79
N LEU A 199 3.14 23.68 1.02
CA LEU A 199 3.13 24.38 2.32
C LEU A 199 1.75 24.31 2.99
N GLY A 200 0.99 23.26 2.68
CA GLY A 200 -0.36 23.03 3.18
C GLY A 200 -0.43 22.01 4.32
N GLN A 201 -1.62 21.48 4.54
CA GLN A 201 -1.86 20.41 5.48
C GLN A 201 -1.75 19.05 4.78
N ILE A 202 -1.10 18.10 5.44
CA ILE A 202 -1.17 16.67 5.11
C ILE A 202 -2.08 15.96 6.10
N VAL A 203 -2.90 15.05 5.59
CA VAL A 203 -3.72 14.13 6.37
C VAL A 203 -3.44 12.71 5.88
N VAL A 204 -3.12 11.81 6.80
CA VAL A 204 -2.92 10.38 6.56
C VAL A 204 -3.76 9.58 7.54
N ASN A 205 -4.51 8.59 7.06
CA ASN A 205 -5.43 7.75 7.83
C ASN A 205 -5.67 6.36 7.25
#